data_AF-A0A7C3W3Y3-F1
#
_entry.id   AF-A0A7C3W3Y3-F1
#
_cell.length_a   1.000
_cell.length_b   1.000
_cell.length_c   1.000
_cell.angle_alpha   90.00
_cell.angle_beta   90.00
_cell.angle_gamma   90.00
#
_symmetry.space_group_name_H-M   'P 1'
#
loop_
_entity.id
_entity.type
_entity.pdbx_description
1 polymer ?
#
loop_
_entity_poly.entity_id
_entity_poly.type
_entity_poly.pdbx_seq_one_letter_code
_entity_poly.pdbx_strand_id
1 'polypeptide(L)'
;MLPAQLGEIKMMHRYKLQSTLFWILLILLFLLALGLTAYRIDEPLWESYGHHPYHMGEYPRNALNYLRYGYLRTRFGMVENLGDNTDQPLTYRVDHQPMLPLLISVAYALFGVHFWSARLFPVLMCLGTSLATMLLAVRMTDNRWLGLLAFVFSAFSPMFLFDGRIPMPKNGVVFFGMLMVLCYWQWFTTGKRKWLYGLFGTAWLA
;
A
#
# COMPACT_ATOMS: atom_id res chain seq x y z
N MET A 1 -38.35 24.33 30.52
CA MET A 1 -37.74 23.02 30.20
C MET A 1 -37.61 22.71 28.70
N LEU A 2 -38.40 23.29 27.78
CA LEU A 2 -38.32 23.02 26.33
C LEU A 2 -37.07 23.51 25.54
N PRO A 3 -36.39 24.63 25.85
CA PRO A 3 -35.31 25.16 25.00
C PRO A 3 -34.04 24.30 25.02
N ALA A 4 -33.72 23.70 26.17
CA ALA A 4 -32.53 22.87 26.36
C ALA A 4 -32.62 21.56 25.55
N GLN A 5 -33.79 20.90 25.60
CA GLN A 5 -34.06 19.68 24.84
C GLN A 5 -34.01 19.92 23.32
N LEU A 6 -34.52 21.07 22.85
CA LEU A 6 -34.45 21.42 21.42
C LEU A 6 -33.00 21.68 20.95
N GLY A 7 -32.17 22.25 21.83
CA GLY A 7 -30.74 22.47 21.57
C GLY A 7 -29.95 21.17 21.45
N GLU A 8 -30.20 20.20 22.34
CA GLU A 8 -29.57 18.88 22.32
C GLU A 8 -29.92 18.10 21.05
N ILE A 9 -31.18 18.14 20.60
CA ILE A 9 -31.61 17.47 19.36
C ILE A 9 -30.89 18.05 18.14
N LYS A 10 -30.80 19.39 18.03
CA LYS A 10 -30.09 20.06 16.92
C LYS A 10 -28.60 19.73 16.92
N MET A 11 -27.98 19.68 18.11
CA MET A 11 -26.58 19.30 18.27
C MET A 11 -26.33 17.85 17.83
N MET A 12 -27.12 16.89 18.31
CA MET A 12 -27.02 15.49 17.91
C MET A 12 -27.20 15.31 16.40
N HIS A 13 -28.17 16.00 15.80
CA HIS A 13 -28.38 15.97 14.35
C HIS A 13 -27.15 16.51 13.59
N ARG A 14 -26.56 17.63 14.04
CA ARG A 14 -25.36 18.21 13.43
C ARG A 14 -24.17 17.25 13.50
N TYR A 15 -23.93 16.61 14.63
CA TYR A 15 -22.85 15.63 14.77
C TYR A 15 -23.04 14.41 13.85
N LYS A 16 -24.26 13.85 13.79
CA LYS A 16 -24.59 12.75 12.87
C LYS A 16 -24.35 13.16 11.41
N LEU A 17 -24.86 14.33 11.00
CA LEU A 17 -24.69 14.83 9.63
C LEU A 17 -23.22 15.03 9.26
N GLN A 18 -22.43 15.67 10.14
CA GLN A 18 -21.00 15.85 9.91
C GLN A 18 -20.25 14.52 9.82
N SER A 19 -20.68 13.51 10.59
CA SER A 19 -20.09 12.18 10.54
C SER A 19 -20.42 11.45 9.24
N THR A 20 -21.69 11.48 8.81
CA THR A 20 -22.11 10.90 7.54
C THR A 20 -21.39 11.56 6.37
N LEU A 21 -21.33 12.90 6.36
CA LEU A 21 -20.62 13.66 5.33
C LEU A 21 -19.13 13.28 5.26
N PHE A 22 -18.47 13.17 6.40
CA PHE A 22 -17.06 12.75 6.46
C PHE A 22 -16.85 11.40 5.78
N TRP A 23 -17.68 10.39 6.10
CA TRP A 23 -17.55 9.05 5.52
C TRP A 23 -17.86 9.03 4.03
N ILE A 24 -18.88 9.76 3.58
CA ILE A 24 -19.19 9.89 2.15
C ILE A 24 -17.99 10.50 1.41
N LEU A 25 -17.43 11.60 1.92
CA LEU A 25 -16.28 12.26 1.31
C LEU A 25 -15.05 11.36 1.28
N LEU A 26 -14.76 10.67 2.38
CA LEU A 26 -13.65 9.72 2.44
C LEU A 26 -13.81 8.61 1.39
N ILE A 27 -15.00 8.02 1.26
CA ILE A 27 -15.27 6.97 0.27
C ILE A 27 -15.09 7.51 -1.15
N LEU A 28 -15.68 8.67 -1.46
CA LEU A 28 -15.56 9.27 -2.79
C LEU A 28 -14.11 9.60 -3.15
N LEU A 29 -13.36 10.20 -2.23
CA LEU A 29 -11.95 10.54 -2.43
C LEU A 29 -11.08 9.30 -2.53
N PHE A 30 -11.37 8.26 -1.75
CA PHE A 30 -10.66 6.99 -1.82
C PHE A 30 -10.89 6.29 -3.17
N LEU A 31 -12.14 6.22 -3.62
CA LEU A 31 -12.48 5.62 -4.92
C LEU A 31 -11.85 6.41 -6.08
N LEU A 32 -11.85 7.74 -5.99
CA LEU A 32 -11.18 8.58 -6.98
C LEU A 32 -9.66 8.35 -6.98
N ALA A 33 -9.03 8.35 -5.81
CA ALA A 33 -7.59 8.06 -5.69
C ALA A 33 -7.23 6.66 -6.22
N LEU A 34 -8.06 5.65 -5.90
CA LEU A 34 -7.91 4.30 -6.44
C LEU A 34 -8.02 4.29 -7.97
N GLY A 35 -9.04 4.94 -8.52
CA GLY A 35 -9.23 5.03 -9.97
C GLY A 35 -8.07 5.71 -10.69
N LEU A 36 -7.53 6.79 -10.11
CA LEU A 36 -6.37 7.50 -10.67
C LEU A 36 -5.07 6.69 -10.53
N THR A 37 -4.83 6.07 -9.37
CA THR A 37 -3.60 5.27 -9.12
C THR A 37 -3.61 3.98 -9.96
N ALA A 38 -4.79 3.39 -10.17
CA ALA A 38 -4.99 2.21 -11.01
C ALA A 38 -5.26 2.56 -12.48
N TYR A 39 -5.19 3.84 -12.87
CA TYR A 39 -5.40 4.23 -14.26
C TYR A 39 -4.32 3.58 -15.13
N ARG A 40 -4.77 2.83 -16.15
CA ARG A 40 -3.92 2.00 -17.01
C ARG A 40 -3.07 0.97 -16.23
N ILE A 41 -3.62 0.40 -15.15
CA ILE A 41 -2.95 -0.67 -14.40
C ILE A 41 -2.62 -1.89 -15.27
N ASP A 42 -3.31 -2.12 -16.39
CA ASP A 42 -3.00 -3.21 -17.33
C ASP A 42 -2.16 -2.77 -18.54
N GLU A 43 -1.51 -1.61 -18.47
CA GLU A 43 -0.68 -1.09 -19.57
C GLU A 43 0.45 -2.10 -19.93
N PRO A 44 0.61 -2.46 -21.22
CA PRO A 44 1.68 -3.35 -21.64
C PRO A 44 3.08 -2.78 -21.37
N LEU A 45 4.06 -3.69 -21.27
CA LEU A 45 5.45 -3.33 -20.97
C LEU A 45 6.06 -2.37 -21.99
N TRP A 46 5.73 -2.54 -23.27
CA TRP A 46 6.31 -1.79 -24.37
C TRP A 46 5.68 -0.41 -24.58
N GLU A 47 4.56 -0.11 -23.93
CA GLU A 47 3.90 1.21 -24.02
C GLU A 47 4.37 2.18 -22.93
N SER A 48 4.99 1.68 -21.87
CA SER A 48 5.45 2.51 -20.75
C SER A 48 6.79 3.18 -21.06
N TYR A 49 6.82 4.52 -21.00
CA TYR A 49 8.05 5.30 -21.20
C TYR A 49 9.02 5.19 -20.01
N GLY A 50 10.33 5.23 -20.28
CA GLY A 50 11.38 5.32 -19.26
C GLY A 50 11.76 3.97 -18.61
N HIS A 51 12.01 3.98 -17.29
CA HIS A 51 12.46 2.81 -16.52
C HIS A 51 11.33 1.85 -16.09
N HIS A 52 10.08 2.15 -16.41
CA HIS A 52 8.92 1.32 -16.07
C HIS A 52 9.00 -0.10 -16.64
N PRO A 53 9.41 -0.31 -17.91
CA PRO A 53 9.51 -1.65 -18.48
C PRO A 53 10.58 -2.50 -17.79
N TYR A 54 11.66 -1.88 -17.31
CA TYR A 54 12.73 -2.57 -16.59
C TYR A 54 12.22 -3.18 -15.28
N HIS A 55 11.61 -2.37 -14.41
CA HIS A 55 11.07 -2.87 -13.14
C HIS A 55 9.90 -3.85 -13.34
N MET A 56 9.08 -3.62 -14.35
CA MET A 56 8.01 -4.55 -14.71
C MET A 56 8.51 -5.87 -15.33
N GLY A 57 9.71 -5.90 -15.92
CA GLY A 57 10.33 -7.14 -16.37
C GLY A 57 11.00 -7.90 -15.24
N GLU A 58 11.46 -7.19 -14.21
CA GLU A 58 12.34 -7.75 -13.20
C GLU A 58 11.61 -8.36 -11.99
N TYR A 59 10.85 -7.54 -11.24
CA TYR A 59 10.17 -8.04 -10.04
C TYR A 59 9.06 -9.04 -10.35
N PRO A 60 8.26 -8.84 -11.42
CA PRO A 60 7.29 -9.84 -11.85
C PRO A 60 7.95 -11.15 -12.33
N ARG A 61 9.13 -11.11 -12.96
CA ARG A 61 9.90 -12.32 -13.27
C ARG A 61 10.34 -13.04 -12.00
N ASN A 62 10.89 -12.31 -11.02
CA ASN A 62 11.30 -12.89 -9.75
C ASN A 62 10.08 -13.54 -9.04
N ALA A 63 8.91 -12.92 -9.15
CA ALA A 63 7.65 -13.47 -8.65
C ALA A 63 7.21 -14.76 -9.36
N LEU A 64 7.35 -14.81 -10.70
CA LEU A 64 7.11 -16.04 -11.48
C LEU A 64 8.04 -17.16 -11.06
N ASN A 65 9.30 -16.84 -10.73
CA ASN A 65 10.26 -17.85 -10.31
C ASN A 65 9.86 -18.52 -8.97
N TYR A 66 9.13 -17.85 -8.07
CA TYR A 66 8.55 -18.52 -6.91
C TYR A 66 7.54 -19.60 -7.28
N LEU A 67 6.67 -19.31 -8.25
CA LEU A 67 5.66 -20.27 -8.72
C LEU A 67 6.30 -21.40 -9.55
N ARG A 68 7.34 -21.07 -10.31
CA ARG A 68 8.03 -21.99 -11.22
C ARG A 68 8.94 -22.98 -10.51
N TYR A 69 9.78 -22.52 -9.59
CA TYR A 69 10.73 -23.37 -8.86
C TYR A 69 10.15 -23.87 -7.52
N GLY A 70 9.12 -23.23 -7.02
CA GLY A 70 8.53 -23.47 -5.70
C GLY A 70 9.16 -22.61 -4.60
N TYR A 71 8.32 -22.10 -3.69
CA TYR A 71 8.71 -21.22 -2.58
C TYR A 71 9.84 -21.79 -1.70
N LEU A 72 9.81 -23.10 -1.42
CA LEU A 72 10.83 -23.74 -0.58
C LEU A 72 12.18 -23.89 -1.30
N ARG A 73 12.16 -24.25 -2.60
CA ARG A 73 13.38 -24.41 -3.39
C ARG A 73 14.10 -23.08 -3.59
N THR A 74 13.34 -22.02 -3.82
CA THR A 74 13.86 -20.65 -3.92
C THR A 74 14.29 -20.09 -2.55
N ARG A 75 13.94 -20.74 -1.43
CA ARG A 75 14.22 -20.24 -0.06
C ARG A 75 13.68 -18.82 0.17
N PHE A 76 12.56 -18.47 -0.48
CA PHE A 76 11.99 -17.12 -0.48
C PHE A 76 12.95 -16.01 -0.96
N GLY A 77 14.03 -16.37 -1.67
CA GLY A 77 14.96 -15.43 -2.29
C GLY A 77 14.55 -15.05 -3.71
N MET A 78 14.94 -13.85 -4.14
CA MET A 78 14.64 -13.37 -5.50
C MET A 78 15.52 -14.10 -6.53
N VAL A 79 14.95 -15.13 -7.15
CA VAL A 79 15.63 -15.91 -8.19
C VAL A 79 15.57 -15.18 -9.53
N GLU A 80 16.71 -15.03 -10.21
CA GLU A 80 16.85 -14.28 -11.47
C GLU A 80 16.90 -15.14 -12.73
N ASN A 81 16.92 -16.47 -12.57
CA ASN A 81 17.03 -17.41 -13.67
C ASN A 81 15.99 -17.16 -14.78
N LEU A 82 16.44 -17.31 -16.02
CA LEU A 82 15.66 -17.18 -17.25
C LEU A 82 15.41 -18.56 -17.91
N GLY A 83 14.56 -18.57 -18.95
CA GLY A 83 14.18 -19.79 -19.70
C GLY A 83 13.20 -20.66 -18.93
N ASP A 84 12.94 -21.89 -19.41
CA ASP A 84 12.01 -22.83 -18.77
C ASP A 84 12.69 -24.01 -18.05
N ASN A 85 14.00 -24.20 -18.25
CA ASN A 85 14.79 -25.21 -17.55
C ASN A 85 14.78 -25.00 -16.02
N THR A 86 14.14 -25.90 -15.28
CA THR A 86 14.06 -25.85 -13.83
C THR A 86 15.21 -26.56 -13.13
N ASP A 87 16.11 -27.25 -13.84
CA ASP A 87 17.20 -28.04 -13.24
C ASP A 87 18.51 -27.26 -13.10
N GLN A 88 18.58 -26.05 -13.64
CA GLN A 88 19.74 -25.19 -13.54
C GLN A 88 19.98 -24.69 -12.10
N PRO A 89 21.25 -24.41 -11.72
CA PRO A 89 21.57 -23.73 -10.46
C PRO A 89 20.86 -22.39 -10.33
N LEU A 90 20.34 -22.09 -9.13
CA LEU A 90 19.62 -20.85 -8.87
C LEU A 90 20.58 -19.68 -8.64
N THR A 91 20.33 -18.57 -9.34
CA THR A 91 21.01 -17.28 -9.14
C THR A 91 20.08 -16.33 -8.40
N TYR A 92 20.64 -15.60 -7.44
CA TYR A 92 19.87 -14.76 -6.53
C TYR A 92 20.26 -13.30 -6.62
N ARG A 93 19.22 -12.45 -6.63
CA ARG A 93 19.35 -11.02 -6.41
C ARG A 93 19.28 -10.72 -4.91
N VAL A 94 20.23 -9.95 -4.40
CA VAL A 94 20.40 -9.72 -2.94
C VAL A 94 20.45 -8.24 -2.53
N ASP A 95 20.37 -7.32 -3.49
CA ASP A 95 20.39 -5.87 -3.24
C ASP A 95 19.03 -5.29 -2.83
N HIS A 96 17.95 -6.06 -2.96
CA HIS A 96 16.61 -5.66 -2.52
C HIS A 96 15.92 -6.75 -1.70
N GLN A 97 14.90 -6.36 -0.93
CA GLN A 97 14.11 -7.30 -0.15
C GLN A 97 13.12 -8.09 -1.05
N PRO A 98 12.90 -9.38 -0.78
CA PRO A 98 12.06 -10.25 -1.59
C PRO A 98 10.55 -9.99 -1.43
N MET A 99 10.15 -9.13 -0.51
CA MET A 99 8.76 -8.95 -0.09
C MET A 99 7.84 -8.59 -1.26
N LEU A 100 8.20 -7.62 -2.10
CA LEU A 100 7.34 -7.22 -3.21
C LEU A 100 7.15 -8.36 -4.23
N PRO A 101 8.20 -9.03 -4.74
CA PRO A 101 8.04 -10.23 -5.57
C PRO A 101 7.20 -11.34 -4.92
N LEU A 102 7.30 -11.55 -3.61
CA LEU A 102 6.47 -12.54 -2.91
C LEU A 102 4.99 -12.16 -2.92
N LEU A 103 4.68 -10.88 -2.73
CA LEU A 103 3.30 -10.40 -2.84
C LEU A 103 2.80 -10.50 -4.28
N ILE A 104 3.62 -10.14 -5.27
CA ILE A 104 3.26 -10.32 -6.68
C ILE A 104 3.02 -11.80 -7.01
N SER A 105 3.81 -12.73 -6.47
CA SER A 105 3.60 -14.16 -6.73
C SER A 105 2.29 -14.68 -6.14
N VAL A 106 1.85 -14.10 -5.01
CA VAL A 106 0.51 -14.35 -4.46
C VAL A 106 -0.57 -13.80 -5.40
N ALA A 107 -0.41 -12.60 -5.94
CA ALA A 107 -1.35 -12.06 -6.94
C ALA A 107 -1.41 -12.96 -8.19
N TYR A 108 -0.28 -13.44 -8.68
CA TYR A 108 -0.21 -14.37 -9.80
C TYR A 108 -0.87 -15.72 -9.51
N ALA A 109 -0.69 -16.26 -8.30
CA ALA A 109 -1.33 -17.50 -7.91
C ALA A 109 -2.87 -17.36 -7.84
N LEU A 110 -3.38 -16.19 -7.46
CA LEU A 110 -4.82 -15.93 -7.30
C LEU A 110 -5.52 -15.52 -8.59
N PHE A 111 -4.86 -14.70 -9.41
CA PHE A 111 -5.48 -14.03 -10.55
C PHE A 111 -4.87 -14.41 -11.91
N GLY A 112 -3.81 -15.21 -11.91
CA GLY A 112 -3.03 -15.51 -13.11
C GLY A 112 -1.98 -14.45 -13.43
N VAL A 113 -1.16 -14.73 -14.44
CA VAL A 113 -0.02 -13.88 -14.83
C VAL A 113 -0.50 -12.80 -15.80
N HIS A 114 -0.83 -11.63 -15.24
CA HIS A 114 -1.24 -10.45 -16.01
C HIS A 114 -0.46 -9.21 -15.58
N PHE A 115 -0.40 -8.19 -16.43
CA PHE A 115 0.30 -6.95 -16.09
C PHE A 115 -0.37 -6.22 -14.91
N TRP A 116 -1.70 -6.18 -14.89
CA TRP A 116 -2.43 -5.60 -13.77
C TRP A 116 -2.18 -6.31 -12.43
N SER A 117 -2.11 -7.65 -12.45
CA SER A 117 -1.90 -8.43 -11.22
C SER A 117 -0.51 -8.18 -10.60
N ALA A 118 0.50 -7.89 -11.43
CA ALA A 118 1.83 -7.49 -10.95
C ALA A 118 1.86 -6.12 -10.26
N ARG A 119 0.89 -5.26 -10.56
CA ARG A 119 0.81 -3.89 -10.06
C ARG A 119 -0.20 -3.73 -8.92
N LEU A 120 -0.99 -4.76 -8.63
CA LEU A 120 -2.01 -4.74 -7.60
C LEU A 120 -1.44 -4.31 -6.23
N PHE A 121 -0.42 -5.00 -5.74
CA PHE A 121 0.18 -4.69 -4.43
C PHE A 121 0.85 -3.31 -4.37
N PRO A 122 1.64 -2.87 -5.38
CA PRO A 122 2.11 -1.49 -5.47
C PRO A 122 1.00 -0.45 -5.31
N VAL A 123 -0.13 -0.60 -6.02
CA VAL A 123 -1.28 0.32 -5.91
C VAL A 123 -1.84 0.32 -4.48
N LEU A 124 -2.04 -0.88 -3.91
CA LEU A 124 -2.54 -1.03 -2.54
C LEU A 124 -1.59 -0.42 -1.50
N MET A 125 -0.27 -0.52 -1.70
CA MET A 125 0.73 0.07 -0.80
C MET A 125 0.74 1.60 -0.86
N CYS A 126 0.62 2.21 -2.04
CA CYS A 126 0.53 3.67 -2.17
C CYS A 126 -0.76 4.22 -1.53
N LEU A 127 -1.91 3.59 -1.77
CA LEU A 127 -3.16 3.97 -1.13
C LEU A 127 -3.13 3.71 0.38
N GLY A 128 -2.57 2.57 0.79
CA GLY A 128 -2.36 2.20 2.18
C GLY A 128 -1.48 3.20 2.92
N THR A 129 -0.44 3.72 2.26
CA THR A 129 0.42 4.78 2.81
C THR A 129 -0.41 6.03 3.06
N SER A 130 -1.23 6.45 2.10
CA SER A 130 -2.09 7.64 2.25
C SER A 130 -3.12 7.49 3.37
N LEU A 131 -3.66 6.28 3.55
CA LEU A 131 -4.54 5.96 4.69
C LEU A 131 -3.78 5.94 6.03
N ALA A 132 -2.54 5.45 6.06
CA ALA A 132 -1.70 5.50 7.25
C ALA A 132 -1.34 6.95 7.62
N THR A 133 -1.06 7.80 6.63
CA THR A 133 -0.86 9.25 6.79
C THR A 133 -2.11 9.93 7.35
N MET A 134 -3.29 9.62 6.81
CA MET A 134 -4.57 10.08 7.37
C MET A 134 -4.69 9.70 8.84
N LEU A 135 -4.48 8.41 9.15
CA LEU A 135 -4.64 7.89 10.50
C LEU A 135 -3.64 8.53 11.47
N LEU A 136 -2.38 8.72 11.08
CA LEU A 136 -1.40 9.41 11.90
C LEU A 136 -1.84 10.86 12.18
N ALA A 137 -2.24 11.60 11.14
CA ALA A 137 -2.69 12.99 11.29
C ALA A 137 -3.91 13.12 12.22
N VAL A 138 -4.89 12.20 12.13
CA VAL A 138 -6.02 12.14 13.08
C VAL A 138 -5.52 11.91 14.50
N ARG A 139 -4.53 11.04 14.71
CA ARG A 139 -4.01 10.70 16.05
C ARG A 139 -3.11 11.76 16.66
N MET A 140 -2.57 12.67 15.86
CA MET A 140 -1.74 13.79 16.33
C MET A 140 -2.56 15.03 16.63
N THR A 141 -3.69 15.22 15.92
CA THR A 141 -4.48 16.47 15.98
C THR A 141 -5.86 16.30 16.59
N ASP A 142 -6.26 15.05 16.87
CA ASP A 142 -7.62 14.66 17.25
C ASP A 142 -8.71 15.20 16.30
N ASN A 143 -8.33 15.50 15.05
CA ASN A 143 -9.21 16.10 14.05
C ASN A 143 -9.26 15.27 12.77
N ARG A 144 -10.41 14.61 12.56
CA ARG A 144 -10.66 13.79 11.36
C ARG A 144 -10.56 14.55 10.05
N TRP A 145 -10.93 15.83 10.02
CA TRP A 145 -10.88 16.64 8.80
C TRP A 145 -9.46 16.99 8.40
N LEU A 146 -8.56 17.23 9.37
CA LEU A 146 -7.13 17.37 9.09
C LEU A 146 -6.53 16.05 8.62
N GLY A 147 -6.99 14.92 9.15
CA GLY A 147 -6.68 13.60 8.61
C GLY A 147 -7.07 13.47 7.14
N LEU A 148 -8.32 13.79 6.80
CA LEU A 148 -8.80 13.73 5.41
C LEU A 148 -8.01 14.66 4.49
N LEU A 149 -7.62 15.84 4.97
CA LEU A 149 -6.76 16.75 4.23
C LEU A 149 -5.38 16.11 3.96
N ALA A 150 -4.77 15.48 4.97
CA ALA A 150 -3.51 14.74 4.82
C ALA A 150 -3.64 13.57 3.84
N PHE A 151 -4.77 12.85 3.86
CA PHE A 151 -5.09 11.83 2.85
C PHE A 151 -5.08 12.43 1.45
N VAL A 152 -5.77 13.55 1.24
CA VAL A 152 -5.86 14.21 -0.09
C VAL A 152 -4.47 14.61 -0.59
N PHE A 153 -3.66 15.29 0.24
CA PHE A 153 -2.32 15.69 -0.18
C PHE A 153 -1.42 14.50 -0.52
N SER A 154 -1.52 13.40 0.24
CA SER A 154 -0.74 12.18 0.00
C SER A 154 -1.23 11.43 -1.24
N ALA A 155 -2.53 11.12 -1.30
CA ALA A 155 -3.11 10.24 -2.32
C ALA A 155 -3.14 10.87 -3.72
N PHE A 156 -3.27 12.20 -3.80
CA PHE A 156 -3.27 12.94 -5.05
C PHE A 156 -1.92 13.57 -5.39
N SER A 157 -0.87 13.25 -4.63
CA SER A 157 0.49 13.64 -4.98
C SER A 157 0.86 13.03 -6.34
N PRO A 158 1.39 13.83 -7.29
CA PRO A 158 1.82 13.31 -8.60
C PRO A 158 2.77 12.12 -8.49
N MET A 159 3.63 12.11 -7.46
CA MET A 159 4.58 11.03 -7.23
C MET A 159 3.86 9.71 -6.87
N PHE A 160 2.81 9.76 -6.04
CA PHE A 160 2.05 8.57 -5.66
C PHE A 160 1.21 8.02 -6.82
N LEU A 161 0.56 8.91 -7.58
CA LEU A 161 -0.21 8.52 -8.76
C LEU A 161 0.69 7.89 -9.83
N PHE A 162 1.91 8.40 -9.99
CA PHE A 162 2.89 7.88 -10.94
C PHE A 162 3.51 6.56 -10.47
N ASP A 163 3.96 6.48 -9.22
CA ASP A 163 4.69 5.33 -8.68
C ASP A 163 3.80 4.14 -8.31
N GLY A 164 2.52 4.37 -8.03
CA GLY A 164 1.60 3.33 -7.57
C GLY A 164 1.41 2.18 -8.56
N ARG A 165 1.63 2.43 -9.86
CA ARG A 165 1.54 1.42 -10.93
C ARG A 165 2.87 0.79 -11.31
N ILE A 166 3.98 1.15 -10.64
CA ILE A 166 5.29 0.59 -10.92
C ILE A 166 5.61 -0.44 -9.81
N PRO A 167 5.88 -1.71 -10.14
CA PRO A 167 6.27 -2.70 -9.15
C PRO A 167 7.70 -2.43 -8.70
N MET A 168 7.85 -1.50 -7.75
CA MET A 168 9.14 -1.15 -7.16
C MET A 168 9.11 -1.37 -5.65
N PRO A 169 10.18 -1.94 -5.05
CA PRO A 169 10.28 -2.16 -3.60
C PRO A 169 10.03 -0.90 -2.78
N LYS A 170 10.37 0.28 -3.32
CA LYS A 170 10.16 1.57 -2.64
C LYS A 170 8.72 1.78 -2.15
N ASN A 171 7.71 1.28 -2.88
CA ASN A 171 6.31 1.41 -2.48
C ASN A 171 6.04 0.65 -1.18
N GLY A 172 6.67 -0.53 -1.03
CA GLY A 172 6.66 -1.31 0.20
C GLY A 172 7.41 -0.60 1.33
N VAL A 173 8.63 -0.14 1.08
CA VAL A 173 9.45 0.57 2.07
C VAL A 173 8.71 1.79 2.65
N VAL A 174 8.10 2.59 1.77
CA VAL A 174 7.33 3.78 2.19
C VAL A 174 6.09 3.38 2.99
N PHE A 175 5.35 2.36 2.55
CA PHE A 175 4.16 1.87 3.27
C PHE A 175 4.49 1.35 4.66
N PHE A 176 5.43 0.40 4.77
CA PHE A 176 5.83 -0.18 6.04
C PHE A 176 6.57 0.82 6.92
N GLY A 177 7.35 1.73 6.33
CA GLY A 177 7.95 2.87 7.06
C GLY A 177 6.89 3.80 7.65
N MET A 178 5.80 4.07 6.93
CA MET A 178 4.69 4.87 7.46
C MET A 178 3.92 4.15 8.58
N LEU A 179 3.71 2.84 8.43
CA LEU A 179 3.15 2.01 9.51
C LEU A 179 4.07 1.98 10.73
N MET A 180 5.39 1.92 10.52
CA MET A 180 6.39 1.98 11.59
C MET A 180 6.28 3.29 12.37
N VAL A 181 6.19 4.44 11.69
CA VAL A 181 5.97 5.74 12.34
C VAL A 181 4.65 5.76 13.12
N LEU A 182 3.58 5.20 12.56
CA LEU A 182 2.29 5.11 13.22
C LEU A 182 2.34 4.24 14.48
N CYS A 183 2.98 3.06 14.41
CA CYS A 183 3.18 2.19 15.55
C CYS A 183 4.04 2.85 16.62
N TYR A 184 5.12 3.54 16.23
CA TYR A 184 5.96 4.30 17.14
C TYR A 184 5.16 5.37 17.88
N TRP A 185 4.40 6.20 17.16
CA TRP A 185 3.56 7.24 17.76
C TRP A 185 2.56 6.66 18.77
N GLN A 186 1.91 5.56 18.43
CA GLN A 186 0.95 4.91 19.31
C GLN A 186 1.59 4.26 20.54
N TRP A 187 2.78 3.66 20.37
CA TRP A 187 3.53 3.13 21.50
C TRP A 187 3.96 4.25 22.44
N PHE A 188 4.52 5.34 21.89
CA PHE A 188 5.00 6.49 22.66
C PHE A 188 3.89 7.16 23.47
N THR A 189 2.70 7.31 22.89
CA THR A 189 1.55 7.96 23.55
C THR A 189 0.79 7.06 24.52
N THR A 190 0.76 5.74 24.29
CA THR A 190 -0.10 4.83 25.09
C THR A 190 0.66 3.85 25.97
N GLY A 191 1.97 3.66 25.75
CA GLY A 191 2.80 2.65 26.44
C GLY A 191 2.43 1.18 26.14
N LYS A 192 1.47 0.91 25.25
CA LYS A 192 0.96 -0.46 25.02
C LYS A 192 1.95 -1.30 24.19
N ARG A 193 2.32 -2.48 24.72
CA ARG A 193 3.27 -3.42 24.09
C ARG A 193 2.90 -3.87 22.68
N LYS A 194 1.60 -3.96 22.36
CA LYS A 194 1.14 -4.35 21.01
C LYS A 194 1.70 -3.43 19.91
N TRP A 195 1.86 -2.15 20.20
CA TRP A 195 2.39 -1.18 19.24
C TRP A 195 3.91 -1.28 19.10
N LEU A 196 4.60 -1.73 20.15
CA LEU A 196 6.03 -2.05 20.09
C LEU A 196 6.28 -3.29 19.23
N TYR A 197 5.48 -4.34 19.38
CA TYR A 197 5.56 -5.51 18.48
C TYR A 197 5.21 -5.14 17.04
N GLY A 198 4.19 -4.29 16.86
CA GLY A 198 3.85 -3.73 15.54
C GLY A 198 5.03 -2.98 14.92
N LEU A 199 5.70 -2.12 15.69
CA LEU A 199 6.88 -1.36 15.25
C LEU A 199 7.97 -2.28 14.69
N PHE A 200 8.40 -3.28 15.47
CA PHE A 200 9.44 -4.22 15.04
C PHE A 200 8.97 -5.09 13.86
N GLY A 201 7.70 -5.50 13.84
CA GLY A 201 7.13 -6.24 12.71
C GLY A 201 7.14 -5.44 11.42
N THR A 202 6.76 -4.15 11.46
CA THR A 202 6.80 -3.27 10.30
C THR A 202 8.22 -2.92 9.88
N ALA A 203 9.15 -2.75 10.83
CA ALA A 203 10.56 -2.46 10.54
C ALA A 203 11.27 -3.62 9.83
N TRP A 204 10.83 -4.86 10.07
CA TRP A 204 11.37 -6.04 9.38
C TRP A 204 10.86 -6.17 7.94
N LEU A 205 9.72 -5.55 7.63
CA LEU A 205 9.08 -5.55 6.30
C LEU A 205 9.42 -4.32 5.44
N ALA A 206 9.94 -3.26 6.06
CA ALA A 206 10.42 -2.05 5.41
C ALA A 206 11.87 -2.19 4.96
#